data_AF-A0A1X2GJR7-F1
#
_entry.id   AF-A0A1X2GJR7-F1
#
_cell.length_a   1.000
_cell.length_b   1.000
_cell.length_c   1.000
_cell.angle_alpha   90.00
_cell.angle_beta   90.00
_cell.angle_gamma   90.00
#
_symmetry.space_group_name_H-M   'P 1'
#
loop_
_entity.id
_entity.type
_entity.pdbx_description
1 polymer ?
#
loop_
_entity_poly.entity_id
_entity_poly.type
_entity_poly.pdbx_seq_one_letter_code
_entity_poly.pdbx_strand_id
1 'polypeptide(L)'
;MSLRCLCHPSEQPTTSSAAQHFQIENNDTINATTLQLPQKRHASPPSYPESPSFTHYETDDDLPISNSSSSEEDTQVRDDIPLVFAKRRHVFQSPRRNWNSPNKPKVQRGALEKIKGIFDFATGFDHSKPDMEALYTSYRKQQRSNDSLRSAGLTKFITDALENEQDLLPKVWSFSTPSADPTMKLIAQHSLCAFSLAIKDKSVTDHERSSFIRYIVPSIAAVANVTGATSIQWCETEFTSGKVLNIKDYDYEPSKQPKNYMDALGTANVLNFENLLVEMSGSMGKEDIQHTLGDTLKLLDCSTSSLMCLASKVPNASMATLRKISVVTLQVIANKITMFATHICHGSKFEVVEVRSCLIPTTWQDRYHNVQFLELMICCAAELTKVSNLLQDLIKESQGVHDFEGRTVEEGLRHHHPDR
;
A
#
# COMPACT_ATOMS: atom_id res chain seq x y z
N MET A 1 -49.54 34.70 -26.72
CA MET A 1 -48.60 35.82 -26.94
C MET A 1 -47.29 35.22 -27.42
N SER A 2 -47.01 35.41 -28.71
CA SER A 2 -45.90 34.82 -29.46
C SER A 2 -45.15 35.98 -30.09
N LEU A 3 -43.84 36.06 -29.92
CA LEU A 3 -43.00 36.99 -30.68
C LEU A 3 -41.68 36.32 -31.04
N ARG A 4 -41.57 36.07 -32.35
CA ARG A 4 -40.38 35.76 -33.15
C ARG A 4 -39.60 37.05 -33.42
N CYS A 5 -38.29 36.94 -33.62
CA CYS A 5 -37.47 37.80 -34.50
C CYS A 5 -36.26 36.96 -34.92
N LEU A 6 -36.18 36.44 -36.16
CA LEU A 6 -35.81 37.04 -37.46
C LEU A 6 -34.31 37.33 -37.62
N CYS A 7 -33.75 36.69 -38.64
CA CYS A 7 -32.35 36.70 -39.06
C CYS A 7 -32.07 37.73 -40.19
N HIS A 8 -30.80 38.18 -40.24
CA HIS A 8 -29.93 38.50 -41.41
C HIS A 8 -30.21 39.76 -42.28
N PRO A 9 -29.23 40.26 -43.11
CA PRO A 9 -27.84 39.81 -43.40
C PRO A 9 -26.72 40.89 -43.50
N SER A 10 -25.48 40.37 -43.62
CA SER A 10 -24.28 40.80 -44.40
C SER A 10 -23.71 42.22 -44.35
N GLU A 11 -22.40 42.30 -44.06
CA GLU A 11 -21.36 42.84 -44.96
C GLU A 11 -19.95 42.46 -44.47
N GLN A 12 -19.08 41.99 -45.37
CA GLN A 12 -17.62 41.85 -45.18
C GLN A 12 -16.94 43.19 -45.55
N PRO A 13 -15.71 43.49 -45.05
CA PRO A 13 -14.53 43.15 -45.88
C PRO A 13 -13.21 42.83 -45.12
N THR A 14 -12.41 41.97 -45.78
CA THR A 14 -10.94 42.02 -45.96
C THR A 14 -9.96 41.91 -44.78
N THR A 15 -9.32 40.74 -44.72
CA THR A 15 -7.86 40.47 -44.67
C THR A 15 -6.89 41.55 -44.17
N SER A 16 -6.13 41.25 -43.12
CA SER A 16 -4.68 41.49 -43.10
C SER A 16 -3.98 40.62 -42.06
N SER A 17 -2.87 40.04 -42.50
CA SER A 17 -1.92 39.18 -41.80
C SER A 17 -1.08 39.98 -40.80
N ALA A 18 -0.93 39.46 -39.58
CA ALA A 18 0.17 39.83 -38.69
C ALA A 18 0.60 38.59 -37.90
N ALA A 19 1.59 37.88 -38.44
CA ALA A 19 2.36 36.89 -37.71
C ALA A 19 3.21 37.60 -36.64
N GLN A 20 2.93 37.35 -35.36
CA GLN A 20 3.82 37.75 -34.28
C GLN A 20 4.97 36.74 -34.17
N HIS A 21 6.14 37.21 -34.61
CA HIS A 21 7.45 36.62 -34.32
C HIS A 21 7.71 36.67 -32.81
N PHE A 22 7.72 35.52 -32.14
CA PHE A 22 8.37 35.37 -30.84
C PHE A 22 9.88 35.20 -31.09
N GLN A 23 10.66 36.22 -30.78
CA GLN A 23 12.11 36.11 -30.66
C GLN A 23 12.44 35.65 -29.24
N ILE A 24 13.00 34.46 -29.11
CA ILE A 24 13.68 34.01 -27.89
C ILE A 24 15.15 34.40 -28.08
N GLU A 25 15.60 35.39 -27.31
CA GLU A 25 17.01 35.72 -27.18
C GLU A 25 17.72 34.58 -26.44
N ASN A 26 18.52 33.80 -27.18
CA ASN A 26 19.53 32.92 -26.62
C ASN A 26 20.82 33.73 -26.47
N ASN A 27 21.19 34.06 -25.24
CA ASN A 27 22.54 34.48 -24.89
C ASN A 27 22.89 33.93 -23.52
N ASP A 28 23.59 32.79 -23.50
CA ASP A 28 24.51 32.45 -22.42
C ASP A 28 25.58 31.51 -22.96
N THR A 29 26.75 32.10 -23.18
CA THR A 29 27.99 31.46 -23.58
C THR A 29 28.60 30.76 -22.37
N ILE A 30 28.35 29.46 -22.20
CA ILE A 30 29.04 28.66 -21.17
C ILE A 30 30.38 28.17 -21.74
N ASN A 31 31.46 28.76 -21.23
CA ASN A 31 32.84 28.32 -21.44
C ASN A 31 33.05 26.92 -20.85
N ALA A 32 33.43 25.97 -21.69
CA ALA A 32 33.88 24.64 -21.29
C ALA A 32 35.24 24.73 -20.59
N THR A 33 35.23 24.74 -19.26
CA THR A 33 36.44 24.53 -18.45
C THR A 33 36.50 23.06 -18.05
N THR A 34 37.47 22.35 -18.61
CA THR A 34 37.83 20.97 -18.30
C THR A 34 38.14 20.81 -16.81
N LEU A 35 37.19 20.25 -16.05
CA LEU A 35 37.42 19.79 -14.68
C LEU A 35 38.02 18.38 -14.73
N GLN A 36 39.33 18.29 -14.47
CA GLN A 36 39.99 17.03 -14.16
C GLN A 36 39.51 16.53 -12.79
N LEU A 37 38.85 15.37 -12.78
CA LEU A 37 38.50 14.63 -11.57
C LEU A 37 39.79 14.11 -10.88
N PRO A 38 39.96 14.30 -9.56
CA PRO A 38 41.08 13.72 -8.85
C PRO A 38 40.94 12.19 -8.78
N GLN A 39 41.98 11.48 -9.23
CA GLN A 39 42.11 10.04 -9.02
C GLN A 39 42.17 9.74 -7.52
N LYS A 40 41.12 9.11 -6.98
CA LYS A 40 41.12 8.53 -5.64
C LYS A 40 42.05 7.32 -5.61
N ARG A 41 43.07 7.38 -4.76
CA ARG A 41 43.94 6.25 -4.41
C ARG A 41 43.12 5.20 -3.67
N HIS A 42 43.23 3.95 -4.10
CA HIS A 42 42.71 2.78 -3.38
C HIS A 42 43.43 2.64 -2.04
N ALA A 43 42.70 2.87 -0.95
CA ALA A 43 43.11 2.45 0.38
C ALA A 43 42.54 1.04 0.63
N SER A 44 43.40 0.13 1.09
CA SER A 44 43.04 -1.23 1.47
C SER A 44 41.98 -1.24 2.59
N PRO A 45 41.06 -2.22 2.60
CA PRO A 45 40.02 -2.30 3.62
C PRO A 45 40.61 -2.64 5.00
N PRO A 46 40.05 -2.07 6.09
CA PRO A 46 40.45 -2.44 7.45
C PRO A 46 39.96 -3.85 7.80
N SER A 47 40.83 -4.61 8.47
CA SER A 47 40.54 -5.90 9.10
C SER A 47 39.56 -5.72 10.25
N TYR A 48 38.42 -6.43 10.21
CA TYR A 48 37.49 -6.50 11.32
C TYR A 48 37.98 -7.49 12.38
N PRO A 49 37.86 -7.19 13.69
CA PRO A 49 38.15 -8.13 14.76
C PRO A 49 37.08 -9.23 14.84
N GLU A 50 37.54 -10.43 15.17
CA GLU A 50 36.76 -11.65 15.34
C GLU A 50 35.66 -11.48 16.42
N SER A 51 34.45 -11.90 16.09
CA SER A 51 33.33 -11.99 17.03
C SER A 51 33.55 -13.13 18.03
N PRO A 52 33.20 -12.94 19.32
CA PRO A 52 33.40 -13.97 20.34
C PRO A 52 32.41 -15.13 20.18
N SER A 53 32.95 -16.33 20.41
CA SER A 53 32.23 -17.60 20.47
C SER A 53 31.21 -17.63 21.60
N PHE A 54 29.95 -17.94 21.25
CA PHE A 54 28.90 -18.25 22.23
C PHE A 54 29.05 -19.71 22.69
N THR A 55 29.36 -19.89 23.97
CA THR A 55 29.42 -21.19 24.65
C THR A 55 28.03 -21.66 25.11
N HIS A 56 27.88 -22.98 25.06
CA HIS A 56 26.86 -23.85 25.65
C HIS A 56 25.99 -23.27 26.79
N TYR A 57 24.67 -23.48 26.66
CA TYR A 57 23.79 -23.67 27.81
C TYR A 57 23.29 -25.12 27.81
N GLU A 58 23.51 -25.76 28.95
CA GLU A 58 23.05 -27.09 29.31
C GLU A 58 21.52 -27.11 29.45
N THR A 59 20.94 -28.28 29.16
CA THR A 59 19.51 -28.57 29.30
C THR A 59 19.39 -29.47 30.52
N ASP A 60 18.69 -28.99 31.55
CA ASP A 60 18.22 -29.83 32.64
C ASP A 60 16.72 -30.05 32.50
N ASP A 61 16.39 -31.33 32.40
CA ASP A 61 15.08 -31.93 32.59
C ASP A 61 14.56 -31.64 34.01
N ASP A 62 13.28 -31.26 34.13
CA ASP A 62 12.37 -31.88 35.11
C ASP A 62 10.93 -31.36 34.92
N LEU A 63 10.03 -32.29 34.60
CA LEU A 63 8.58 -32.12 34.63
C LEU A 63 8.05 -32.48 36.02
N PRO A 64 6.95 -31.84 36.45
CA PRO A 64 5.84 -32.68 36.87
C PRO A 64 4.46 -32.26 36.34
N ILE A 65 3.67 -33.30 36.14
CA ILE A 65 2.27 -33.35 35.75
C ILE A 65 1.37 -32.77 36.85
N SER A 66 0.36 -31.97 36.50
CA SER A 66 -0.94 -32.01 37.19
C SER A 66 -2.08 -31.40 36.36
N ASN A 67 -3.28 -31.89 36.66
CA ASN A 67 -4.49 -31.94 35.85
C ASN A 67 -5.41 -30.70 35.96
N SER A 68 -6.26 -30.59 34.93
CA SER A 68 -7.66 -30.15 34.92
C SER A 68 -8.01 -28.71 35.28
N SER A 69 -8.56 -27.98 34.31
CA SER A 69 -9.99 -27.62 34.35
C SER A 69 -10.47 -27.17 32.97
N SER A 70 -11.66 -27.64 32.65
CA SER A 70 -12.40 -27.46 31.40
C SER A 70 -12.97 -26.05 31.30
N SER A 71 -12.61 -25.35 30.22
CA SER A 71 -13.45 -24.32 29.61
C SER A 71 -13.63 -24.71 28.14
N GLU A 72 -14.87 -24.69 27.69
CA GLU A 72 -15.32 -25.00 26.33
C GLU A 72 -14.70 -24.02 25.33
N GLU A 73 -13.44 -24.26 24.95
CA GLU A 73 -12.88 -23.72 23.72
C GLU A 73 -13.49 -24.50 22.57
N ASP A 74 -14.15 -23.76 21.69
CA ASP A 74 -14.68 -24.17 20.40
C ASP A 74 -13.59 -24.95 19.65
N THR A 75 -13.60 -26.26 19.84
CA THR A 75 -12.52 -27.14 19.41
C THR A 75 -12.76 -27.34 17.93
N GLN A 76 -12.23 -26.43 17.12
CA GLN A 76 -12.05 -26.65 15.69
C GLN A 76 -11.40 -28.03 15.55
N VAL A 77 -12.21 -29.03 15.20
CA VAL A 77 -11.80 -30.41 15.06
C VAL A 77 -10.58 -30.40 14.15
N ARG A 78 -9.44 -30.83 14.70
CA ARG A 78 -8.20 -30.92 13.94
C ARG A 78 -8.39 -32.05 12.93
N ASP A 79 -8.91 -31.70 11.76
CA ASP A 79 -9.01 -32.55 10.56
C ASP A 79 -7.65 -32.92 9.97
N ASP A 80 -6.56 -32.64 10.69
CA ASP A 80 -5.25 -33.14 10.31
C ASP A 80 -5.17 -34.58 10.80
N ILE A 81 -4.93 -35.50 9.88
CA ILE A 81 -4.71 -36.90 10.22
C ILE A 81 -3.19 -37.07 10.36
N PRO A 82 -2.62 -37.02 11.59
CA PRO A 82 -1.21 -37.30 11.77
C PRO A 82 -0.97 -38.78 11.48
N LEU A 83 -0.24 -39.06 10.40
CA LEU A 83 0.24 -40.39 10.10
C LEU A 83 1.71 -40.45 10.48
N VAL A 84 2.03 -41.22 11.50
CA VAL A 84 3.41 -41.50 11.88
C VAL A 84 3.87 -42.74 11.11
N PHE A 85 4.78 -42.55 10.17
CA PHE A 85 5.39 -43.65 9.42
C PHE A 85 6.90 -43.55 9.54
N ALA A 86 7.56 -44.63 9.97
CA ALA A 86 9.03 -44.69 10.11
C ALA A 86 9.65 -43.49 10.88
N LYS A 87 9.09 -43.14 12.04
CA LYS A 87 9.48 -41.98 12.88
C LYS A 87 9.28 -40.60 12.24
N ARG A 88 8.73 -40.52 11.03
CA ARG A 88 8.33 -39.26 10.40
C ARG A 88 6.85 -39.02 10.66
N ARG A 89 6.53 -37.83 11.18
CA ARG A 89 5.16 -37.38 11.32
C ARG A 89 4.74 -36.74 10.00
N HIS A 90 3.87 -37.42 9.26
CA HIS A 90 3.18 -36.86 8.11
C HIS A 90 1.89 -36.23 8.60
N VAL A 91 1.65 -35.00 8.20
CA VAL A 91 0.40 -34.30 8.54
C VAL A 91 -0.36 -34.15 7.23
N PHE A 92 -1.41 -34.95 7.05
CA PHE A 92 -2.28 -34.81 5.91
C PHE A 92 -3.31 -33.76 6.22
N GLN A 93 -3.33 -32.72 5.40
CA GLN A 93 -4.29 -31.64 5.53
C GLN A 93 -5.54 -32.00 4.72
N SER A 94 -6.71 -31.78 5.31
CA SER A 94 -7.96 -31.83 4.56
C SER A 94 -7.87 -30.87 3.35
N PRO A 95 -8.36 -31.25 2.15
CA PRO A 95 -8.46 -30.34 1.01
C PRO A 95 -9.24 -29.05 1.32
N ARG A 96 -10.04 -29.06 2.40
CA ARG A 96 -10.77 -27.88 2.89
C ARG A 96 -9.88 -26.89 3.63
N ARG A 97 -8.68 -27.28 4.06
CA ARG A 97 -7.94 -26.58 5.13
C ARG A 97 -6.92 -25.54 4.67
N ASN A 98 -6.63 -25.41 3.39
CA ASN A 98 -5.65 -24.42 2.91
C ASN A 98 -6.04 -23.81 1.55
N TRP A 99 -7.04 -22.95 1.57
CA TRP A 99 -7.36 -22.07 0.43
C TRP A 99 -6.46 -20.83 0.40
N ASN A 100 -5.68 -20.61 1.46
CA ASN A 100 -4.82 -19.46 1.57
C ASN A 100 -3.55 -19.66 0.73
N SER A 101 -3.41 -18.79 -0.25
CA SER A 101 -2.21 -18.63 -1.06
C SER A 101 -0.98 -18.46 -0.16
N PRO A 102 0.13 -19.18 -0.42
CA PRO A 102 1.34 -19.11 0.40
C PRO A 102 1.97 -17.70 0.37
N ASN A 103 1.87 -17.00 -0.76
CA ASN A 103 2.39 -15.64 -0.96
C ASN A 103 1.42 -14.57 -0.47
N LYS A 104 0.96 -14.70 0.78
CA LYS A 104 0.17 -13.68 1.47
C LYS A 104 0.94 -13.19 2.69
N PRO A 105 0.67 -11.95 3.12
CA PRO A 105 1.19 -11.42 4.37
C PRO A 105 0.87 -12.37 5.51
N LYS A 106 1.79 -12.45 6.46
CA LYS A 106 1.76 -13.46 7.51
C LYS A 106 2.39 -12.91 8.77
N VAL A 107 1.90 -13.39 9.90
CA VAL A 107 2.41 -13.06 11.22
C VAL A 107 2.62 -14.38 11.95
N GLN A 108 3.76 -14.51 12.65
CA GLN A 108 3.98 -15.69 13.50
C GLN A 108 2.91 -15.73 14.59
N ARG A 109 2.38 -16.92 14.91
CA ARG A 109 1.35 -17.06 15.95
C ARG A 109 1.73 -16.37 17.27
N GLY A 110 2.97 -16.56 17.74
CA GLY A 110 3.44 -15.93 18.98
C GLY A 110 3.50 -14.40 18.92
N ALA A 111 3.75 -13.82 17.74
CA ALA A 111 3.66 -12.37 17.55
C ALA A 111 2.20 -11.92 17.49
N LEU A 112 1.33 -12.68 16.79
CA LEU A 112 -0.10 -12.41 16.71
C LEU A 112 -0.73 -12.35 18.11
N GLU A 113 -0.47 -13.33 18.98
CA GLU A 113 -0.99 -13.31 20.36
C GLU A 113 -0.57 -12.06 21.15
N LYS A 114 0.65 -11.56 20.95
CA LYS A 114 1.15 -10.35 21.61
C LYS A 114 0.45 -9.08 21.13
N ILE A 115 0.01 -9.04 19.87
CA ILE A 115 -0.56 -7.85 19.25
C ILE A 115 -2.10 -7.85 19.19
N LYS A 116 -2.78 -8.97 19.48
CA LYS A 116 -4.26 -9.04 19.54
C LYS A 116 -4.92 -8.08 20.55
N GLY A 117 -4.17 -7.67 21.57
CA GLY A 117 -4.61 -6.63 22.50
C GLY A 117 -4.73 -5.25 21.84
N ILE A 118 -3.96 -5.02 20.79
CA ILE A 118 -3.79 -3.73 20.10
C ILE A 118 -4.51 -3.72 18.75
N PHE A 119 -4.58 -4.87 18.08
CA PHE A 119 -5.11 -4.99 16.73
C PHE A 119 -6.34 -5.90 16.67
N ASP A 120 -7.27 -5.51 15.82
CA ASP A 120 -8.36 -6.32 15.33
C ASP A 120 -8.12 -6.59 13.83
N PHE A 121 -8.09 -7.86 13.44
CA PHE A 121 -7.74 -8.26 12.09
C PHE A 121 -8.96 -8.77 11.31
N ALA A 122 -8.98 -8.39 10.03
CA ALA A 122 -9.87 -8.92 8.98
C ALA A 122 -8.98 -9.33 7.79
N THR A 123 -8.14 -10.35 7.99
CA THR A 123 -7.10 -10.73 7.01
C THR A 123 -7.17 -12.22 6.68
N GLY A 124 -6.47 -12.67 5.64
CA GLY A 124 -6.38 -14.10 5.35
C GLY A 124 -5.70 -14.95 6.44
N PHE A 125 -5.07 -14.36 7.46
CA PHE A 125 -4.37 -15.09 8.52
C PHE A 125 -5.01 -14.96 9.90
N ASP A 126 -5.97 -14.05 10.10
CA ASP A 126 -6.74 -13.95 11.34
C ASP A 126 -8.19 -13.54 11.06
N HIS A 127 -9.11 -14.33 11.62
CA HIS A 127 -10.56 -14.21 11.47
C HIS A 127 -11.26 -14.22 12.84
N SER A 128 -10.55 -13.77 13.88
CA SER A 128 -10.97 -13.96 15.27
C SER A 128 -12.23 -13.17 15.66
N LYS A 129 -12.60 -12.14 14.89
CA LYS A 129 -13.76 -11.28 15.15
C LYS A 129 -14.83 -11.41 14.05
N PRO A 130 -16.08 -11.79 14.39
CA PRO A 130 -17.16 -11.96 13.40
C PRO A 130 -17.46 -10.74 12.54
N ASP A 131 -17.50 -9.54 13.13
CA ASP A 131 -17.79 -8.30 12.39
C ASP A 131 -16.69 -7.97 11.38
N MET A 132 -15.44 -8.21 11.78
CA MET A 132 -14.26 -8.06 10.93
C MET A 132 -14.25 -9.09 9.79
N GLU A 133 -14.71 -10.32 10.07
CA GLU A 133 -14.85 -11.35 9.04
C GLU A 133 -15.92 -11.02 8.00
N ALA A 134 -17.04 -10.41 8.41
CA ALA A 134 -18.06 -9.92 7.50
C ALA A 134 -17.50 -8.84 6.56
N LEU A 135 -16.68 -7.93 7.09
CA LEU A 135 -16.00 -6.90 6.32
C LEU A 135 -14.98 -7.49 5.34
N TYR A 136 -14.13 -8.42 5.79
CA TYR A 136 -13.20 -9.15 4.93
C TYR A 136 -13.92 -9.86 3.79
N THR A 137 -14.99 -10.59 4.11
CA THR A 137 -15.82 -11.31 3.15
C THR A 137 -16.46 -10.36 2.13
N SER A 138 -16.92 -9.19 2.57
CA SER A 138 -17.44 -8.14 1.69
C SER A 138 -16.38 -7.68 0.68
N TYR A 139 -15.17 -7.35 1.13
CA TYR A 139 -14.09 -6.95 0.24
C TYR A 139 -13.67 -8.05 -0.73
N ARG A 140 -13.63 -9.30 -0.27
CA ARG A 140 -13.38 -10.47 -1.13
C ARG A 140 -14.46 -10.63 -2.20
N LYS A 141 -15.73 -10.37 -1.86
CA LYS A 141 -16.84 -10.39 -2.82
C LYS A 141 -16.68 -9.29 -3.85
N GLN A 142 -16.43 -8.05 -3.40
CA GLN A 142 -16.23 -6.89 -4.27
C GLN A 142 -15.07 -7.09 -5.25
N GLN A 143 -13.95 -7.64 -4.77
CA GLN A 143 -12.81 -7.95 -5.62
C GLN A 143 -13.15 -9.01 -6.68
N ARG A 144 -13.89 -10.06 -6.31
CA ARG A 144 -14.31 -11.11 -7.26
C ARG A 144 -15.21 -10.54 -8.37
N SER A 145 -16.05 -9.57 -8.04
CA SER A 145 -16.87 -8.87 -9.02
C SER A 145 -16.15 -7.74 -9.74
N ASN A 146 -14.93 -7.36 -9.33
CA ASN A 146 -14.17 -6.19 -9.82
C ASN A 146 -14.99 -4.90 -9.66
N ASP A 147 -15.53 -4.67 -8.47
CA ASP A 147 -16.47 -3.58 -8.22
C ASP A 147 -15.87 -2.20 -8.47
N SER A 148 -14.61 -1.96 -8.08
CA SER A 148 -13.95 -0.66 -8.30
C SER A 148 -13.76 -0.40 -9.80
N LEU A 149 -13.32 -1.42 -10.55
CA LEU A 149 -13.19 -1.38 -12.01
C LEU A 149 -14.51 -1.16 -12.75
N ARG A 150 -15.57 -1.86 -12.33
CA ARG A 150 -16.90 -1.74 -12.92
C ARG A 150 -17.50 -0.38 -12.66
N SER A 151 -17.37 0.11 -11.42
CA SER A 151 -17.82 1.44 -11.04
C SER A 151 -17.11 2.54 -11.83
N ALA A 152 -15.85 2.32 -12.19
CA ALA A 152 -15.08 3.22 -13.07
C ALA A 152 -15.41 3.06 -14.57
N GLY A 153 -16.26 2.11 -14.97
CA GLY A 153 -16.62 1.88 -16.38
C GLY A 153 -15.51 1.29 -17.25
N LEU A 154 -14.51 0.62 -16.65
CA LEU A 154 -13.28 0.19 -17.33
C LEU A 154 -13.23 -1.29 -17.73
N THR A 155 -14.22 -2.10 -17.37
CA THR A 155 -14.17 -3.55 -17.60
C THR A 155 -13.97 -3.89 -19.08
N LYS A 156 -14.82 -3.32 -19.96
CA LYS A 156 -14.73 -3.59 -21.41
C LYS A 156 -13.42 -3.09 -22.01
N PHE A 157 -12.96 -1.91 -21.58
CA PHE A 157 -11.67 -1.36 -21.99
C PHE A 157 -10.52 -2.35 -21.78
N ILE A 158 -10.42 -2.85 -20.56
CA ILE A 158 -9.30 -3.72 -20.16
C ILE A 158 -9.39 -5.06 -20.86
N THR A 159 -10.59 -5.67 -20.94
CA THR A 159 -10.74 -6.95 -21.63
C THR A 159 -10.36 -6.83 -23.10
N ASP A 160 -10.86 -5.80 -23.80
CA ASP A 160 -10.61 -5.61 -25.24
C ASP A 160 -9.13 -5.32 -25.54
N ALA A 161 -8.45 -4.61 -24.63
CA ALA A 161 -7.02 -4.31 -24.71
C ALA A 161 -6.15 -5.56 -24.56
N LEU A 162 -6.53 -6.50 -23.69
CA LEU A 162 -5.74 -7.70 -23.37
C LEU A 162 -5.92 -8.86 -24.38
N GLU A 163 -6.73 -8.70 -25.42
CA GLU A 163 -6.95 -9.77 -26.42
C GLU A 163 -5.78 -9.96 -27.40
N ASN A 164 -5.02 -8.90 -27.70
CA ASN A 164 -3.95 -8.96 -28.70
C ASN A 164 -2.72 -8.17 -28.24
N GLU A 165 -1.56 -8.86 -28.18
CA GLU A 165 -0.29 -8.30 -27.71
C GLU A 165 0.22 -7.20 -28.65
N GLN A 166 0.16 -7.46 -29.95
CA GLN A 166 0.66 -6.54 -30.98
C GLN A 166 -0.13 -5.22 -30.98
N ASP A 167 -1.41 -5.28 -30.66
CA ASP A 167 -2.32 -4.13 -30.67
C ASP A 167 -2.52 -3.49 -29.28
N LEU A 168 -1.88 -4.00 -28.22
CA LEU A 168 -2.14 -3.56 -26.85
C LEU A 168 -1.97 -2.05 -26.70
N LEU A 169 -0.81 -1.49 -27.09
CA LEU A 169 -0.55 -0.06 -26.93
C LEU A 169 -1.47 0.83 -27.78
N PRO A 170 -1.64 0.60 -29.10
CA PRO A 170 -2.63 1.33 -29.90
C PRO A 170 -4.03 1.29 -29.28
N LYS A 171 -4.50 0.13 -28.82
CA LYS A 171 -5.82 -0.01 -28.18
C LYS A 171 -5.91 0.77 -26.87
N VAL A 172 -4.90 0.64 -25.99
CA VAL A 172 -4.86 1.33 -24.68
C VAL A 172 -5.09 2.83 -24.84
N TRP A 173 -4.47 3.46 -25.84
CA TRP A 173 -4.55 4.90 -26.04
C TRP A 173 -5.69 5.37 -26.96
N SER A 174 -6.16 4.52 -27.87
CA SER A 174 -7.26 4.87 -28.79
C SER A 174 -8.66 4.54 -28.25
N PHE A 175 -8.75 3.77 -27.16
CA PHE A 175 -10.04 3.33 -26.65
C PHE A 175 -10.88 4.51 -26.14
N SER A 176 -12.09 4.66 -26.69
CA SER A 176 -13.06 5.66 -26.25
C SER A 176 -14.16 4.99 -25.43
N THR A 177 -14.32 5.44 -24.19
CA THR A 177 -15.43 5.06 -23.30
C THR A 177 -15.98 6.32 -22.65
N PRO A 178 -17.06 6.89 -23.18
CA PRO A 178 -17.67 8.09 -22.62
C PRO A 178 -18.14 7.91 -21.16
N SER A 179 -18.42 6.67 -20.75
CA SER A 179 -18.86 6.33 -19.39
C SER A 179 -17.72 6.02 -18.42
N ALA A 180 -16.46 6.00 -18.88
CA ALA A 180 -15.34 5.68 -18.00
C ALA A 180 -14.93 6.90 -17.17
N ASP A 181 -14.61 6.68 -15.90
CA ASP A 181 -13.98 7.70 -15.07
C ASP A 181 -12.62 8.09 -15.70
N PRO A 182 -12.41 9.37 -16.07
CA PRO A 182 -11.20 9.79 -16.78
C PRO A 182 -9.92 9.56 -15.98
N THR A 183 -9.97 9.77 -14.67
CA THR A 183 -8.84 9.62 -13.74
C THR A 183 -8.46 8.14 -13.65
N MET A 184 -9.44 7.26 -13.40
CA MET A 184 -9.20 5.82 -13.31
C MET A 184 -8.78 5.22 -14.65
N LYS A 185 -9.32 5.72 -15.75
CA LYS A 185 -8.91 5.33 -17.10
C LYS A 185 -7.43 5.64 -17.33
N LEU A 186 -6.99 6.84 -16.96
CA LEU A 186 -5.60 7.25 -17.15
C LEU A 186 -4.63 6.40 -16.31
N ILE A 187 -5.01 6.06 -15.07
CA ILE A 187 -4.26 5.09 -14.24
C ILE A 187 -4.14 3.75 -14.97
N ALA A 188 -5.25 3.20 -15.47
CA ALA A 188 -5.25 1.93 -16.19
C ALA A 188 -4.41 1.98 -17.47
N GLN A 189 -4.43 3.09 -18.21
CA GLN A 189 -3.62 3.28 -19.41
C GLN A 189 -2.12 3.24 -19.10
N HIS A 190 -1.67 3.97 -18.06
CA HIS A 190 -0.27 3.96 -17.66
C HIS A 190 0.18 2.58 -17.16
N SER A 191 -0.65 1.90 -16.35
CA SER A 191 -0.37 0.54 -15.89
C SER A 191 -0.26 -0.47 -17.04
N LEU A 192 -1.18 -0.45 -18.01
CA LEU A 192 -1.14 -1.35 -19.17
C LEU A 192 0.01 -1.03 -20.13
N CYS A 193 0.37 0.26 -20.25
CA CYS A 193 1.54 0.68 -21.01
C CYS A 193 2.83 0.13 -20.40
N ALA A 194 2.98 0.27 -19.07
CA ALA A 194 4.11 -0.29 -18.34
C ALA A 194 4.19 -1.81 -18.47
N PHE A 195 3.06 -2.51 -18.33
CA PHE A 195 2.99 -3.95 -18.57
C PHE A 195 3.44 -4.32 -19.99
N SER A 196 2.97 -3.61 -21.03
CA SER A 196 3.35 -3.86 -22.42
C SER A 196 4.86 -3.72 -22.66
N LEU A 197 5.50 -2.75 -22.00
CA LEU A 197 6.95 -2.57 -22.08
C LEU A 197 7.67 -3.67 -21.29
N ALA A 198 7.17 -3.98 -20.10
CA ALA A 198 7.76 -4.99 -19.23
C ALA A 198 7.76 -6.38 -19.87
N ILE A 199 6.73 -6.79 -20.61
CA ILE A 199 6.70 -8.13 -21.24
C ILE A 199 7.59 -8.27 -22.49
N LYS A 200 7.99 -7.14 -23.10
CA LYS A 200 8.88 -7.15 -24.29
C LYS A 200 10.33 -7.35 -23.91
N ASP A 201 10.70 -6.93 -22.71
CA ASP A 201 12.05 -7.13 -22.20
C ASP A 201 12.24 -8.61 -21.80
N LYS A 202 13.14 -9.30 -22.50
CA LYS A 202 13.46 -10.71 -22.23
C LYS A 202 14.50 -10.87 -21.13
N SER A 203 15.03 -9.77 -20.59
CA SER A 203 15.97 -9.85 -19.47
C SER A 203 15.26 -10.42 -18.24
N VAL A 204 15.77 -11.55 -17.76
CA VAL A 204 15.32 -12.16 -16.51
C VAL A 204 16.27 -11.67 -15.43
N THR A 205 15.79 -10.78 -14.56
CA THR A 205 16.50 -10.42 -13.34
C THR A 205 15.68 -10.90 -12.16
N ASP A 206 16.22 -11.87 -11.41
CA ASP A 206 15.60 -12.33 -10.15
C ASP A 206 15.89 -11.37 -8.98
N HIS A 207 16.40 -10.17 -9.27
CA HIS A 207 16.61 -9.15 -8.26
C HIS A 207 15.27 -8.49 -7.90
N GLU A 208 14.97 -8.50 -6.61
CA GLU A 208 13.77 -7.93 -5.99
C GLU A 208 13.47 -6.51 -6.49
N ARG A 209 14.41 -5.57 -6.28
CA ARG A 209 14.22 -4.17 -6.70
C ARG A 209 14.01 -3.99 -8.20
N SER A 210 14.65 -4.79 -9.04
CA SER A 210 14.44 -4.73 -10.49
C SER A 210 13.02 -5.13 -10.86
N SER A 211 12.48 -6.14 -10.17
CA SER A 211 11.09 -6.55 -10.34
C SER A 211 10.11 -5.51 -9.80
N PHE A 212 10.40 -4.91 -8.64
CA PHE A 212 9.61 -3.83 -8.07
C PHE A 212 9.47 -2.65 -9.05
N ILE A 213 10.61 -2.16 -9.54
CA ILE A 213 10.68 -1.03 -10.48
C ILE A 213 9.96 -1.37 -11.79
N ARG A 214 10.06 -2.61 -12.25
CA ARG A 214 9.51 -3.03 -13.54
C ARG A 214 8.00 -3.23 -13.52
N TYR A 215 7.46 -3.87 -12.49
CA TYR A 215 6.06 -4.31 -12.49
C TYR A 215 5.15 -3.50 -11.57
N ILE A 216 5.69 -2.87 -10.52
CA ILE A 216 4.89 -2.26 -9.45
C ILE A 216 4.95 -0.74 -9.49
N VAL A 217 6.17 -0.18 -9.50
CA VAL A 217 6.41 1.27 -9.46
C VAL A 217 5.58 2.04 -10.50
N PRO A 218 5.47 1.63 -11.78
CA PRO A 218 4.75 2.42 -12.77
C PRO A 218 3.25 2.58 -12.45
N SER A 219 2.63 1.56 -11.89
CA SER A 219 1.19 1.59 -11.56
C SER A 219 0.92 2.41 -10.31
N ILE A 220 1.77 2.27 -9.29
CA ILE A 220 1.68 3.08 -8.07
C ILE A 220 1.99 4.56 -8.39
N ALA A 221 2.98 4.84 -9.25
CA ALA A 221 3.29 6.18 -9.73
C ALA A 221 2.10 6.78 -10.51
N ALA A 222 1.41 5.98 -11.33
CA ALA A 222 0.21 6.42 -12.02
C ALA A 222 -0.90 6.80 -11.02
N VAL A 223 -1.15 5.98 -10.00
CA VAL A 223 -2.11 6.31 -8.93
C VAL A 223 -1.78 7.66 -8.28
N ALA A 224 -0.54 7.86 -7.85
CA ALA A 224 -0.12 9.09 -7.18
C ALA A 224 -0.21 10.33 -8.08
N ASN A 225 0.39 10.25 -9.28
CA ASN A 225 0.51 11.40 -10.17
C ASN A 225 -0.83 11.82 -10.79
N VAL A 226 -1.71 10.85 -11.05
CA VAL A 226 -3.01 11.13 -11.67
C VAL A 226 -4.03 11.63 -10.65
N THR A 227 -4.01 11.10 -9.42
CA THR A 227 -4.95 11.55 -8.37
C THR A 227 -4.48 12.82 -7.65
N GLY A 228 -3.16 13.04 -7.55
CA GLY A 228 -2.59 14.09 -6.70
C GLY A 228 -2.85 13.89 -5.19
N ALA A 229 -3.38 12.72 -4.78
CA ALA A 229 -3.77 12.45 -3.40
C ALA A 229 -2.57 12.09 -2.50
N THR A 230 -1.44 11.72 -3.10
CA THR A 230 -0.20 11.37 -2.39
C THR A 230 1.00 11.69 -3.28
N SER A 231 2.09 12.18 -2.69
CA SER A 231 3.41 12.27 -3.33
C SER A 231 4.25 11.08 -2.92
N ILE A 232 4.90 10.41 -3.86
CA ILE A 232 5.65 9.18 -3.57
C ILE A 232 7.15 9.41 -3.65
N GLN A 233 7.84 8.93 -2.63
CA GLN A 233 9.27 8.75 -2.58
C GLN A 233 9.60 7.26 -2.71
N TRP A 234 10.69 6.96 -3.42
CA TRP A 234 11.07 5.60 -3.79
C TRP A 234 12.42 5.24 -3.20
N CYS A 235 12.66 3.94 -3.07
CA CYS A 235 13.94 3.34 -2.72
C CYS A 235 14.43 3.71 -1.32
N GLU A 236 14.02 2.93 -0.31
CA GLU A 236 14.49 3.06 1.07
C GLU A 236 14.26 4.48 1.61
N THR A 237 13.03 4.97 1.51
CA THR A 237 12.66 6.28 2.03
C THR A 237 12.42 6.19 3.53
N GLU A 238 13.05 7.10 4.29
CA GLU A 238 12.91 7.14 5.74
C GLU A 238 11.47 7.47 6.16
N PHE A 239 10.89 6.60 6.98
CA PHE A 239 9.59 6.80 7.63
C PHE A 239 9.76 7.67 8.88
N THR A 240 8.95 8.72 9.00
CA THR A 240 9.16 9.80 9.95
C THR A 240 8.15 9.83 11.09
N SER A 241 6.92 9.33 10.91
CA SER A 241 5.88 9.43 11.95
C SER A 241 6.27 8.73 13.25
N GLY A 242 6.93 7.57 13.18
CA GLY A 242 7.43 6.88 14.36
C GLY A 242 8.44 7.72 15.15
N LYS A 243 9.26 8.52 14.44
CA LYS A 243 10.23 9.42 15.07
C LYS A 243 9.59 10.57 15.80
N VAL A 244 8.52 11.11 15.23
CA VAL A 244 7.76 12.22 15.83
C VAL A 244 7.09 11.75 17.12
N LEU A 245 6.52 10.55 17.12
CA LEU A 245 5.82 10.00 18.28
C LEU A 245 6.76 9.67 19.44
N ASN A 246 7.90 9.05 19.13
CA ASN A 246 8.81 8.53 20.16
C ASN A 246 9.88 9.55 20.56
N ILE A 247 9.84 10.78 20.04
CA ILE A 247 10.89 11.79 20.29
C ILE A 247 11.17 12.04 21.77
N LYS A 248 10.15 11.94 22.62
CA LYS A 248 10.28 12.09 24.07
C LYS A 248 11.07 10.96 24.72
N ASP A 249 10.90 9.73 24.24
CA ASP A 249 11.58 8.55 24.78
C ASP A 249 13.08 8.56 24.48
N TYR A 250 13.51 9.38 23.53
CA TYR A 250 14.91 9.56 23.14
C TYR A 250 15.43 10.96 23.50
N ASP A 251 14.89 11.58 24.55
CA ASP A 251 15.30 12.90 25.06
C ASP A 251 15.38 13.98 23.97
N TYR A 252 14.42 13.94 23.05
CA TYR A 252 14.30 14.85 21.93
C TYR A 252 15.50 14.85 20.96
N GLU A 253 16.26 13.75 20.89
CA GLU A 253 17.36 13.57 19.94
C GLU A 253 16.98 12.63 18.77
N PRO A 254 16.61 13.15 17.58
CA PRO A 254 16.14 12.33 16.46
C PRO A 254 17.20 11.38 15.88
N SER A 255 18.49 11.66 16.10
CA SER A 255 19.61 10.84 15.65
C SER A 255 19.78 9.55 16.45
N LYS A 256 19.28 9.51 17.70
CA LYS A 256 19.30 8.32 18.57
C LYS A 256 18.16 7.35 18.28
N GLN A 257 17.16 7.79 17.52
CA GLN A 257 16.00 6.97 17.19
C GLN A 257 16.33 5.95 16.08
N PRO A 258 15.76 4.74 16.15
CA PRO A 258 15.88 3.78 15.07
C PRO A 258 15.31 4.37 13.77
N LYS A 259 15.91 3.98 12.64
CA LYS A 259 15.45 4.38 11.32
C LYS A 259 14.65 3.24 10.70
N ASN A 260 13.44 3.54 10.28
CA ASN A 260 12.64 2.66 9.45
C ASN A 260 12.64 3.24 8.03
N TYR A 261 12.88 2.39 7.06
CA TYR A 261 12.91 2.75 5.64
C TYR A 261 11.83 1.98 4.89
N MET A 262 11.18 2.58 3.91
CA MET A 262 10.15 1.94 3.08
C MET A 262 10.63 1.83 1.63
N ASP A 263 10.27 0.75 0.93
CA ASP A 263 10.58 0.63 -0.50
C ASP A 263 9.88 1.73 -1.33
N ALA A 264 8.65 2.07 -0.93
CA ALA A 264 8.01 3.30 -1.35
C ALA A 264 7.18 3.90 -0.22
N LEU A 265 7.23 5.23 -0.11
CA LEU A 265 6.51 6.01 0.90
C LEU A 265 5.69 7.09 0.19
N GLY A 266 4.37 7.00 0.32
CA GLY A 266 3.45 8.04 -0.10
C GLY A 266 3.08 8.96 1.07
N THR A 267 3.17 10.26 0.83
CA THR A 267 2.80 11.32 1.78
C THR A 267 1.72 12.20 1.16
N ALA A 268 0.59 12.36 1.85
CA ALA A 268 -0.36 13.40 1.52
C ALA A 268 0.23 14.77 1.87
N ASN A 269 0.16 15.72 0.94
CA ASN A 269 0.62 17.11 1.17
C ASN A 269 -0.08 17.76 2.37
N VAL A 270 -1.31 17.34 2.64
CA VAL A 270 -2.13 17.80 3.75
C VAL A 270 -1.60 17.18 5.05
N LEU A 271 -1.16 18.01 5.99
CA LEU A 271 -0.59 17.62 7.29
C LEU A 271 0.68 16.75 7.21
N ASN A 272 1.30 16.61 6.05
CA ASN A 272 2.42 15.68 5.80
C ASN A 272 2.10 14.28 6.37
N PHE A 273 0.97 13.71 5.94
CA PHE A 273 0.47 12.43 6.44
C PHE A 273 0.98 11.28 5.56
N GLU A 274 1.79 10.39 6.13
CA GLU A 274 2.34 9.20 5.46
C GLU A 274 1.22 8.16 5.24
N ASN A 275 0.53 8.25 4.10
CA ASN A 275 -0.76 7.58 3.86
C ASN A 275 -0.69 6.34 2.96
N LEU A 276 0.46 6.09 2.31
CA LEU A 276 0.73 4.89 1.53
C LEU A 276 2.09 4.31 1.91
N LEU A 277 2.13 3.08 2.40
CA LEU A 277 3.37 2.36 2.74
C LEU A 277 3.52 1.15 1.82
N VAL A 278 4.70 0.94 1.25
CA VAL A 278 4.94 -0.19 0.33
C VAL A 278 6.21 -0.91 0.71
N GLU A 279 6.12 -2.24 0.82
CA GLU A 279 7.25 -3.15 1.02
C GLU A 279 7.19 -4.28 -0.01
N MET A 280 8.35 -4.63 -0.55
CA MET A 280 8.57 -5.87 -1.27
C MET A 280 9.34 -6.84 -0.37
N SER A 281 8.89 -8.08 -0.37
CA SER A 281 9.42 -9.14 0.48
C SER A 281 9.98 -10.27 -0.40
N GLY A 282 11.18 -10.05 -0.95
CA GLY A 282 11.94 -11.02 -1.74
C GLY A 282 11.72 -10.93 -3.25
N SER A 283 12.23 -11.92 -4.00
CA SER A 283 12.14 -11.93 -5.46
C SER A 283 10.79 -12.45 -5.96
N MET A 284 10.44 -12.13 -7.22
CA MET A 284 9.15 -12.55 -7.82
C MET A 284 8.96 -14.07 -7.89
N GLY A 285 10.05 -14.84 -7.90
CA GLY A 285 10.01 -16.30 -8.03
C GLY A 285 9.97 -17.06 -6.70
N LYS A 286 10.42 -16.43 -5.60
CA LYS A 286 10.54 -17.12 -4.31
C LYS A 286 10.32 -16.18 -3.14
N GLU A 287 9.44 -16.60 -2.24
CA GLU A 287 9.25 -15.93 -0.96
C GLU A 287 10.45 -16.18 -0.02
N ASP A 288 10.93 -15.09 0.60
CA ASP A 288 11.69 -15.15 1.85
C ASP A 288 10.71 -14.99 3.02
N ILE A 289 10.46 -16.08 3.74
CA ILE A 289 9.47 -16.10 4.84
C ILE A 289 9.90 -15.21 6.00
N GLN A 290 11.20 -15.16 6.33
CA GLN A 290 11.67 -14.34 7.46
C GLN A 290 11.55 -12.86 7.12
N HIS A 291 11.95 -12.48 5.91
CA HIS A 291 11.78 -11.12 5.42
C HIS A 291 10.30 -10.72 5.38
N THR A 292 9.44 -11.57 4.80
CA THR A 292 7.98 -11.37 4.73
C THR A 292 7.34 -11.14 6.11
N LEU A 293 7.75 -11.92 7.12
CA LEU A 293 7.27 -11.75 8.50
C LEU A 293 7.70 -10.40 9.09
N GLY A 294 8.96 -10.01 8.86
CA GLY A 294 9.51 -8.72 9.28
C GLY A 294 8.76 -7.56 8.65
N ASP A 295 8.57 -7.57 7.33
CA ASP A 295 7.92 -6.50 6.58
C ASP A 295 6.43 -6.39 6.92
N THR A 296 5.75 -7.52 7.17
CA THR A 296 4.36 -7.49 7.64
C THR A 296 4.26 -6.73 8.96
N LEU A 297 5.12 -7.05 9.94
CA LEU A 297 5.13 -6.36 11.24
C LEU A 297 5.54 -4.89 11.13
N LYS A 298 6.50 -4.58 10.25
CA LYS A 298 6.96 -3.23 9.94
C LYS A 298 5.83 -2.38 9.36
N LEU A 299 5.04 -2.91 8.43
CA LEU A 299 3.86 -2.23 7.87
C LEU A 299 2.78 -1.97 8.93
N LEU A 300 2.55 -2.92 9.84
CA LEU A 300 1.61 -2.72 10.96
C LEU A 300 2.10 -1.61 11.92
N ASP A 301 3.34 -1.67 12.34
CA ASP A 301 3.95 -0.67 13.22
C ASP A 301 3.94 0.74 12.60
N CYS A 302 4.38 0.85 11.34
CA CYS A 302 4.46 2.13 10.67
C CYS A 302 3.06 2.68 10.31
N SER A 303 2.09 1.84 9.93
CA SER A 303 0.74 2.34 9.64
C SER A 303 0.03 2.88 10.88
N THR A 304 0.20 2.22 12.03
CA THR A 304 -0.34 2.72 13.31
C THR A 304 0.39 3.98 13.79
N SER A 305 1.71 4.01 13.66
CA SER A 305 2.51 5.22 13.96
C SER A 305 2.09 6.41 13.09
N SER A 306 1.79 6.20 11.81
CA SER A 306 1.31 7.28 10.93
C SER A 306 -0.04 7.83 11.40
N LEU A 307 -1.01 6.97 11.74
CA LEU A 307 -2.31 7.39 12.28
C LEU A 307 -2.19 8.16 13.60
N MET A 308 -1.35 7.69 14.51
CA MET A 308 -1.14 8.37 15.80
C MET A 308 -0.41 9.71 15.63
N CYS A 309 0.52 9.81 14.68
CA CYS A 309 1.17 11.06 14.31
C CYS A 309 0.19 12.05 13.69
N LEU A 310 -0.76 11.58 12.87
CA LEU A 310 -1.85 12.42 12.39
C LEU A 310 -2.73 12.91 13.55
N ALA A 311 -3.15 12.01 14.44
CA ALA A 311 -4.01 12.34 15.57
C ALA A 311 -3.41 13.42 16.47
N SER A 312 -2.09 13.39 16.71
CA SER A 312 -1.39 14.38 17.52
C SER A 312 -1.33 15.78 16.87
N LYS A 313 -1.45 15.86 15.54
CA LYS A 313 -1.48 17.12 14.78
C LYS A 313 -2.86 17.79 14.77
N VAL A 314 -3.94 17.05 15.06
CA VAL A 314 -5.33 17.55 15.01
C VAL A 314 -6.13 17.26 16.30
N PRO A 315 -5.62 17.62 17.49
CA PRO A 315 -6.26 17.25 18.76
C PRO A 315 -7.70 17.76 18.91
N ASN A 316 -8.03 18.88 18.26
CA ASN A 316 -9.33 19.55 18.34
C ASN A 316 -10.30 19.17 17.21
N ALA A 317 -9.93 18.26 16.30
CA ALA A 317 -10.83 17.81 15.23
C ALA A 317 -11.78 16.70 15.70
N SER A 318 -12.71 16.27 14.85
CA SER A 318 -13.64 15.19 15.16
C SER A 318 -12.95 13.84 15.22
N MET A 319 -13.11 13.14 16.35
CA MET A 319 -12.67 11.74 16.45
C MET A 319 -13.41 10.85 15.43
N ALA A 320 -14.67 11.17 15.10
CA ALA A 320 -15.44 10.40 14.13
C ALA A 320 -14.90 10.57 12.71
N THR A 321 -14.40 11.76 12.35
CA THR A 321 -13.73 12.01 11.07
C THR A 321 -12.38 11.30 11.02
N LEU A 322 -11.57 11.40 12.09
CA LEU A 322 -10.27 10.72 12.17
C LEU A 322 -10.39 9.21 11.99
N ARG A 323 -11.39 8.56 12.59
CA ARG A 323 -11.61 7.10 12.45
C ARG A 323 -11.91 6.65 11.02
N LYS A 324 -12.41 7.53 10.16
CA LYS A 324 -12.66 7.21 8.74
C LYS A 324 -11.37 7.21 7.91
N ILE A 325 -10.29 7.78 8.42
CA ILE A 325 -8.99 7.81 7.76
C ILE A 325 -8.32 6.45 7.89
N SER A 326 -7.75 6.00 6.79
CA SER A 326 -6.88 4.83 6.73
C SER A 326 -5.47 5.20 6.30
N VAL A 327 -4.51 4.40 6.75
CA VAL A 327 -3.23 4.25 6.06
C VAL A 327 -3.33 3.04 5.14
N VAL A 328 -3.07 3.25 3.86
CA VAL A 328 -3.03 2.16 2.87
C VAL A 328 -1.64 1.54 2.92
N THR A 329 -1.56 0.21 2.98
CA THR A 329 -0.28 -0.50 2.88
C THR A 329 -0.32 -1.53 1.76
N LEU A 330 0.75 -1.63 0.99
CA LEU A 330 0.93 -2.64 -0.06
C LEU A 330 2.11 -3.51 0.31
N GLN A 331 1.90 -4.82 0.35
CA GLN A 331 2.98 -5.78 0.49
C GLN A 331 3.06 -6.68 -0.74
N VAL A 332 4.24 -6.76 -1.33
CA VAL A 332 4.54 -7.62 -2.47
C VAL A 332 5.33 -8.83 -1.97
N ILE A 333 4.77 -10.02 -2.10
CA ILE A 333 5.42 -11.27 -1.72
C ILE A 333 5.47 -12.14 -2.96
N ALA A 334 6.67 -12.42 -3.46
CA ALA A 334 6.84 -13.04 -4.78
C ALA A 334 6.01 -12.30 -5.85
N ASN A 335 5.24 -13.02 -6.66
CA ASN A 335 4.39 -12.44 -7.70
C ASN A 335 3.01 -12.01 -7.21
N LYS A 336 2.83 -11.75 -5.92
CA LYS A 336 1.53 -11.41 -5.33
C LYS A 336 1.60 -10.11 -4.57
N ILE A 337 0.68 -9.20 -4.85
CA ILE A 337 0.51 -7.94 -4.12
C ILE A 337 -0.76 -8.03 -3.27
N THR A 338 -0.67 -7.56 -2.03
CA THR A 338 -1.79 -7.49 -1.09
C THR A 338 -1.88 -6.09 -0.51
N MET A 339 -3.09 -5.54 -0.52
CA MET A 339 -3.42 -4.23 0.03
C MET A 339 -4.15 -4.38 1.35
N PHE A 340 -3.66 -3.67 2.37
CA PHE A 340 -4.38 -3.45 3.63
C PHE A 340 -4.79 -2.01 3.80
N ALA A 341 -5.82 -1.82 4.60
CA ALA A 341 -6.16 -0.54 5.21
C ALA A 341 -6.09 -0.68 6.73
N THR A 342 -5.33 0.20 7.36
CA THR A 342 -5.25 0.33 8.82
C THR A 342 -6.07 1.52 9.27
N HIS A 343 -6.96 1.33 10.26
CA HIS A 343 -7.83 2.36 10.83
C HIS A 343 -7.67 2.44 12.36
N ILE A 344 -8.04 3.58 12.94
CA ILE A 344 -8.26 3.68 14.40
C ILE A 344 -9.68 3.18 14.71
N CYS A 345 -9.80 2.21 15.61
CA CYS A 345 -11.06 1.64 16.08
C CYS A 345 -11.61 2.38 17.32
N HIS A 346 -12.72 1.87 17.86
CA HIS A 346 -13.13 2.10 19.24
C HIS A 346 -12.18 1.38 20.22
N GLY A 347 -11.93 1.96 21.40
CA GLY A 347 -11.16 1.26 22.45
C GLY A 347 -9.63 1.34 22.31
N SER A 348 -9.08 2.33 21.59
CA SER A 348 -7.63 2.49 21.34
C SER A 348 -6.98 1.31 20.59
N LYS A 349 -7.79 0.51 19.91
CA LYS A 349 -7.31 -0.53 19.00
C LYS A 349 -7.17 -0.01 17.57
N PHE A 350 -6.43 -0.75 16.78
CA PHE A 350 -6.34 -0.57 15.34
C PHE A 350 -7.06 -1.70 14.62
N GLU A 351 -7.80 -1.34 13.58
CA GLU A 351 -8.38 -2.32 12.66
C GLU A 351 -7.47 -2.45 11.45
N VAL A 352 -7.14 -3.69 11.07
CA VAL A 352 -6.35 -3.98 9.88
C VAL A 352 -7.12 -4.94 9.00
N VAL A 353 -7.46 -4.48 7.79
CA VAL A 353 -8.32 -5.22 6.87
C VAL A 353 -7.58 -5.49 5.57
N GLU A 354 -7.58 -6.74 5.11
CA GLU A 354 -7.13 -7.10 3.76
C GLU A 354 -8.20 -6.67 2.75
N VAL A 355 -7.91 -5.63 1.96
CA VAL A 355 -8.88 -5.00 1.06
C VAL A 355 -8.86 -5.67 -0.32
N ARG A 356 -7.68 -5.89 -0.90
CA ARG A 356 -7.50 -6.52 -2.22
C ARG A 356 -6.22 -7.35 -2.23
N SER A 357 -6.20 -8.45 -2.98
CA SER A 357 -4.98 -9.24 -3.17
C SER A 357 -4.99 -9.93 -4.53
N CYS A 358 -3.94 -9.75 -5.34
CA CYS A 358 -3.91 -10.28 -6.71
C CYS A 358 -2.50 -10.71 -7.13
N LEU A 359 -2.43 -11.52 -8.19
CA LEU A 359 -1.17 -11.82 -8.85
C LEU A 359 -0.75 -10.62 -9.72
N ILE A 360 0.56 -10.41 -9.79
CA ILE A 360 1.20 -9.40 -10.62
C ILE A 360 1.46 -10.03 -11.99
N PRO A 361 0.92 -9.48 -13.08
CA PRO A 361 1.16 -9.99 -14.42
C PRO A 361 2.59 -9.68 -14.85
N THR A 362 3.42 -10.69 -15.06
CA THR A 362 4.83 -10.54 -15.49
C THR A 362 5.07 -11.02 -16.92
N THR A 363 4.12 -11.77 -17.49
CA THR A 363 4.18 -12.29 -18.86
C THR A 363 2.89 -12.04 -19.61
N TRP A 364 2.90 -12.20 -20.94
CA TRP A 364 1.68 -12.14 -21.75
C TRP A 364 0.70 -13.29 -21.44
N GLN A 365 1.20 -14.45 -21.02
CA GLN A 365 0.36 -15.57 -20.61
C GLN A 365 -0.47 -15.21 -19.36
N ASP A 366 0.11 -14.40 -18.48
CA ASP A 366 -0.50 -13.94 -17.23
C ASP A 366 -1.38 -12.70 -17.41
N ARG A 367 -1.57 -12.20 -18.64
CA ARG A 367 -2.16 -10.88 -18.94
C ARG A 367 -3.51 -10.64 -18.28
N TYR A 368 -4.35 -11.65 -18.10
CA TYR A 368 -5.67 -11.48 -17.48
C TYR A 368 -5.58 -11.19 -15.97
N HIS A 369 -4.44 -11.42 -15.33
CA HIS A 369 -4.17 -10.90 -13.98
C HIS A 369 -4.17 -9.37 -13.93
N ASN A 370 -3.97 -8.67 -15.06
CA ASN A 370 -4.16 -7.21 -15.13
C ASN A 370 -5.56 -6.77 -14.71
N VAL A 371 -6.61 -7.59 -14.91
CA VAL A 371 -7.97 -7.21 -14.45
C VAL A 371 -7.99 -7.05 -12.92
N GLN A 372 -7.48 -8.03 -12.19
CA GLN A 372 -7.45 -7.98 -10.73
C GLN A 372 -6.40 -7.01 -10.19
N PHE A 373 -5.28 -6.84 -10.90
CA PHE A 373 -4.26 -5.85 -10.57
C PHE A 373 -4.78 -4.41 -10.73
N LEU A 374 -5.51 -4.13 -11.80
CA LEU A 374 -6.15 -2.82 -12.00
C LEU A 374 -7.30 -2.57 -11.03
N GLU A 375 -8.09 -3.59 -10.67
CA GLU A 375 -9.05 -3.51 -9.55
C GLU A 375 -8.36 -3.03 -8.26
N LEU A 376 -7.20 -3.61 -7.94
CA LEU A 376 -6.42 -3.20 -6.78
C LEU A 376 -5.92 -1.76 -6.90
N MET A 377 -5.36 -1.36 -8.04
CA MET A 377 -4.83 0.00 -8.25
C MET A 377 -5.92 1.07 -8.19
N ILE A 378 -7.09 0.80 -8.76
CA ILE A 378 -8.23 1.72 -8.73
C ILE A 378 -8.84 1.79 -7.33
N CYS A 379 -8.91 0.66 -6.61
CA CYS A 379 -9.32 0.67 -5.20
C CYS A 379 -8.34 1.49 -4.35
N CYS A 380 -7.02 1.34 -4.58
CA CYS A 380 -5.99 2.13 -3.92
C CYS A 380 -6.16 3.63 -4.19
N ALA A 381 -6.36 4.01 -5.46
CA ALA A 381 -6.62 5.40 -5.85
C ALA A 381 -7.85 5.97 -5.13
N ALA A 382 -8.95 5.22 -5.10
CA ALA A 382 -10.18 5.65 -4.43
C ALA A 382 -9.99 5.86 -2.92
N GLU A 383 -9.30 4.96 -2.22
CA GLU A 383 -9.02 5.12 -0.79
C GLU A 383 -8.09 6.32 -0.51
N LEU A 384 -7.06 6.53 -1.33
CA LEU A 384 -6.16 7.68 -1.16
C LEU A 384 -6.89 9.01 -1.41
N THR A 385 -7.74 9.09 -2.43
CA THR A 385 -8.56 10.29 -2.69
C THR A 385 -9.54 10.54 -1.56
N LYS A 386 -10.20 9.50 -1.03
CA LYS A 386 -11.08 9.60 0.13
C LYS A 386 -10.33 10.14 1.35
N VAL A 387 -9.15 9.60 1.65
CA VAL A 387 -8.29 10.08 2.75
C VAL A 387 -7.90 11.54 2.55
N SER A 388 -7.49 11.93 1.34
CA SER A 388 -7.15 13.34 1.02
C SER A 388 -8.29 14.30 1.35
N ASN A 389 -9.53 13.94 0.99
CA ASN A 389 -10.72 14.73 1.31
C ASN A 389 -10.97 14.80 2.83
N LEU A 390 -10.87 13.67 3.54
CA LEU A 390 -11.04 13.62 4.99
C LEU A 390 -9.98 14.44 5.74
N LEU A 391 -8.74 14.51 5.24
CA LEU A 391 -7.70 15.35 5.84
C LEU A 391 -8.06 16.84 5.74
N GLN A 392 -8.70 17.28 4.64
CA GLN A 392 -9.19 18.65 4.52
C GLN A 392 -10.30 18.94 5.53
N ASP A 393 -11.19 17.98 5.76
CA ASP A 393 -12.24 18.12 6.76
C ASP A 393 -11.66 18.18 8.18
N LEU A 394 -10.68 17.35 8.52
CA LEU A 394 -9.97 17.43 9.81
C LEU A 394 -9.32 18.78 10.05
N ILE A 395 -8.69 19.39 9.02
CA ILE A 395 -8.13 20.74 9.15
C ILE A 395 -9.25 21.74 9.45
N LYS A 396 -10.34 21.72 8.68
CA LYS A 396 -11.46 22.66 8.89
C LYS A 396 -12.06 22.52 10.29
N GLU A 397 -12.26 21.28 10.75
CA GLU A 397 -12.73 20.98 12.10
C GLU A 397 -11.74 21.49 13.15
N SER A 398 -10.45 21.17 13.01
CA SER A 398 -9.41 21.58 13.97
C SER A 398 -9.22 23.11 14.05
N GLN A 399 -9.60 23.84 13.01
CA GLN A 399 -9.52 25.31 12.96
C GLN A 399 -10.85 26.00 13.31
N GLY A 400 -11.90 25.24 13.66
CA GLY A 400 -13.23 25.79 13.96
C GLY A 400 -13.94 26.39 12.73
N VAL A 401 -13.52 26.01 11.52
CA VAL A 401 -14.16 26.42 10.27
C VAL A 401 -15.40 25.55 9.99
N HIS A 402 -15.38 24.31 10.45
CA HIS A 402 -16.49 23.37 10.35
C HIS A 402 -16.83 22.84 11.75
N ASP A 403 -18.05 23.09 12.19
CA ASP A 403 -18.56 22.49 13.43
C ASP A 403 -18.73 20.98 13.28
N PHE A 404 -18.55 20.25 14.37
CA PHE A 404 -18.82 18.82 14.43
C PHE A 404 -19.42 18.45 15.78
N GLU A 405 -20.17 17.35 15.79
CA GLU A 405 -20.72 16.77 17.01
C GLU A 405 -19.83 15.63 17.53
N GLY A 406 -19.83 15.46 18.85
CA GLY A 406 -19.14 14.38 19.54
C GLY A 406 -17.80 14.78 20.13
N ARG A 407 -16.94 13.79 20.37
CA ARG A 407 -15.65 13.97 21.04
C ARG A 407 -14.59 14.49 20.08
N THR A 408 -13.72 15.35 20.61
CA THR A 408 -12.48 15.70 19.91
C THR A 408 -11.54 14.51 19.83
N VAL A 409 -10.53 14.56 18.96
CA VAL A 409 -9.46 13.55 18.89
C VAL A 409 -8.77 13.39 20.25
N GLU A 410 -8.44 14.49 20.91
CA GLU A 410 -7.79 14.48 22.22
C GLU A 410 -8.66 13.79 23.29
N GLU A 411 -9.94 14.14 23.37
CA GLU A 411 -10.89 13.51 24.30
C GLU A 411 -11.08 12.02 23.98
N GLY A 412 -11.17 11.70 22.68
CA GLY A 412 -11.35 10.35 22.17
C GLY A 412 -10.22 9.41 22.58
N LEU A 413 -8.97 9.90 22.55
CA LEU A 413 -7.77 9.12 22.89
C LEU A 413 -7.50 9.07 24.40
N ARG A 414 -7.79 10.14 25.16
CA ARG A 414 -7.54 10.17 26.62
C ARG A 414 -8.43 9.24 27.44
N HIS A 415 -9.70 9.07 27.05
CA HIS A 415 -10.70 8.29 27.81
C HIS A 415 -10.53 6.77 27.73
N HIS A 416 -9.37 6.29 27.26
CA HIS A 416 -9.04 4.87 27.14
C HIS A 416 -7.76 4.47 27.87
N HIS A 417 -7.26 5.32 28.77
CA HIS A 417 -6.54 4.82 29.94
C HIS A 417 -7.60 4.51 31.01
N PRO A 418 -8.11 3.26 31.11
CA PRO A 418 -8.72 2.85 32.36
C PRO A 418 -7.64 3.03 33.43
N ASP A 419 -8.02 3.66 34.53
CA ASP A 419 -7.17 3.92 35.68
C ASP A 419 -6.20 2.75 35.93
N ARG A 420 -4.91 3.08 36.01
CA ARG A 420 -3.90 2.21 36.64
C ARG A 420 -4.26 1.94 38.08
#